data_AF-A0A7C8ZA56-F1
#
_entry.id   AF-A0A7C8ZA56-F1
#
_cell.length_a   1.000
_cell.length_b   1.000
_cell.length_c   1.000
_cell.angle_alpha   90.00
_cell.angle_beta   90.00
_cell.angle_gamma   90.00
#
_symmetry.space_group_name_H-M   'P 1'
#
loop_
_entity.id
_entity.type
_entity.pdbx_description
1 polymer ?
#
loop_
_entity_poly.entity_id
_entity_poly.type
_entity_poly.pdbx_seq_one_letter_code
_entity_poly.pdbx_strand_id
1 'polypeptide(L)'
;SSNALFFIAQSQDDPFGFLPDGYLNRIKGRGLLVPSWGPQIKLLSHDSTGGFLTHCGWNSVRPGVPLIAWPLYAEQRMNAIMLNQGLKVALKPKANEHGL
;
A
#
# COMPACT_ATOMS: atom_id res chain seq x y z
N SER A 1 3.08 7.69 31.16
CA SER A 1 3.98 8.31 30.17
C SER A 1 5.18 7.45 29.76
N SER A 2 5.53 6.36 30.47
CA SER A 2 6.65 5.47 30.10
C SER A 2 6.35 4.47 28.97
N ASN A 3 5.08 4.05 28.79
CA ASN A 3 4.74 3.07 27.75
C ASN A 3 4.90 3.61 26.33
N ALA A 4 4.54 4.87 26.07
CA ALA A 4 4.67 5.47 24.75
C ALA A 4 6.14 5.56 24.28
N LEU A 5 7.05 5.92 25.19
CA LEU A 5 8.49 5.94 24.92
C LEU A 5 9.07 4.53 24.69
N PHE A 6 8.56 3.52 25.39
CA PHE A 6 8.98 2.13 25.19
C PHE A 6 8.59 1.60 23.80
N PHE A 7 7.37 1.88 23.34
CA PHE A 7 6.93 1.50 21.99
C PHE A 7 7.69 2.26 20.89
N ILE A 8 7.98 3.55 21.10
CA ILE A 8 8.79 4.35 20.16
C ILE A 8 10.22 3.79 20.06
N ALA A 9 10.83 3.43 21.19
CA ALA A 9 12.17 2.83 21.21
C ALA A 9 12.21 1.45 20.53
N GLN A 10 11.24 0.56 20.81
CA GLN A 10 11.18 -0.75 20.15
C GLN A 10 10.90 -0.66 18.64
N SER A 11 10.11 0.33 18.20
CA SER A 11 9.84 0.56 16.78
C SER A 11 11.06 1.01 15.97
N GLN A 12 12.14 1.45 16.64
CA GLN A 12 13.37 1.83 15.96
C GLN A 12 14.29 0.64 15.64
N ASP A 13 14.21 -0.47 16.37
CA ASP A 13 15.15 -1.60 16.22
C ASP A 13 14.68 -2.68 15.23
N ASP A 14 13.36 -2.87 15.06
CA ASP A 14 12.78 -3.73 14.04
C ASP A 14 11.69 -3.00 13.24
N PRO A 15 11.95 -2.63 11.97
CA PRO A 15 10.96 -1.94 11.14
C PRO A 15 9.73 -2.81 10.82
N PHE A 16 9.72 -4.09 11.18
CA PHE A 16 8.63 -5.03 10.97
C PHE A 16 8.00 -5.55 12.27
N GLY A 17 8.38 -5.01 13.43
CA GLY A 17 7.91 -5.48 14.74
C GLY A 17 6.40 -5.32 15.00
N PHE A 18 5.68 -4.58 14.14
CA PHE A 18 4.22 -4.45 14.19
C PHE A 18 3.47 -5.56 13.45
N LEU A 19 4.17 -6.43 12.72
CA LEU A 19 3.58 -7.53 11.97
C LEU A 19 3.28 -8.73 12.88
N PRO A 20 2.30 -9.57 12.53
CA PRO A 20 2.05 -10.82 13.26
C PRO A 20 3.27 -11.74 13.27
N ASP A 21 3.42 -12.50 14.36
CA ASP A 21 4.50 -13.49 14.49
C ASP A 21 4.54 -14.46 13.30
N GLY A 22 5.74 -14.70 12.78
CA GLY A 22 5.97 -15.60 11.64
C GLY A 22 5.51 -15.06 10.28
N TYR A 23 5.06 -13.79 10.17
CA TYR A 23 4.61 -13.20 8.91
C TYR A 23 5.65 -13.33 7.79
N LEU A 24 6.91 -12.94 8.05
CA LEU A 24 8.00 -12.99 7.07
C LEU A 24 8.26 -14.42 6.57
N ASN A 25 8.19 -15.42 7.45
CA ASN A 25 8.34 -16.83 7.07
C ASN A 25 7.20 -17.28 6.15
N ARG A 26 5.96 -16.85 6.42
CA ARG A 26 4.77 -17.21 5.62
C ARG A 26 4.78 -16.65 4.20
N ILE A 27 5.49 -15.55 3.96
CA ILE A 27 5.58 -14.91 2.62
C ILE A 27 6.88 -15.22 1.88
N LYS A 28 7.81 -15.95 2.51
CA LYS A 28 9.12 -16.26 1.93
C LYS A 28 8.97 -16.89 0.53
N GLY A 29 9.74 -16.39 -0.42
CA GLY A 29 9.73 -16.86 -1.82
C GLY A 29 8.60 -16.30 -2.69
N ARG A 30 7.63 -15.57 -2.13
CA ARG A 30 6.52 -14.95 -2.88
C ARG A 30 6.26 -13.48 -2.56
N GLY A 31 6.80 -12.98 -1.46
CA GLY A 31 6.66 -11.59 -1.02
C GLY A 31 7.97 -11.02 -0.51
N LEU A 32 8.13 -9.71 -0.68
CA LEU A 32 9.26 -8.93 -0.23
C LEU A 32 8.73 -7.71 0.53
N LEU A 33 9.28 -7.43 1.72
CA LEU A 33 9.02 -6.18 2.43
C LEU A 33 10.21 -5.26 2.26
N VAL A 34 9.92 -4.00 1.97
CA VAL A 34 10.89 -2.92 1.89
C VAL A 34 10.51 -1.90 2.96
N PRO A 35 11.34 -1.66 3.98
CA PRO A 35 11.01 -0.71 5.03
C PRO A 35 11.14 0.72 4.52
N SER A 36 10.31 1.63 5.01
CA SER A 36 10.28 3.06 4.68
C SER A 36 9.97 3.40 3.22
N TRP A 37 10.87 3.14 2.27
CA TRP A 37 10.75 3.58 0.88
C TRP A 37 11.29 2.56 -0.12
N GLY A 38 10.59 2.41 -1.24
CA GLY A 38 11.00 1.57 -2.37
C GLY A 38 11.04 2.34 -3.68
N PRO A 39 11.76 1.83 -4.71
CA PRO A 39 11.96 2.52 -5.98
C PRO A 39 10.71 2.46 -6.88
N GLN A 40 9.65 3.18 -6.49
CA GLN A 40 8.31 3.09 -7.07
C GLN A 40 8.28 3.18 -8.60
N ILE A 41 9.01 4.15 -9.19
CA ILE A 41 9.04 4.31 -10.65
C ILE A 41 9.61 3.06 -11.33
N LYS A 42 10.73 2.53 -10.82
CA LYS A 42 11.36 1.32 -11.38
C LYS A 42 10.45 0.11 -11.25
N LEU A 43 9.77 -0.04 -10.11
CA LEU A 43 8.84 -1.14 -9.89
C LEU A 43 7.63 -1.05 -10.83
N LEU A 44 7.00 0.12 -10.97
CA LEU A 44 5.83 0.28 -11.84
C LEU A 44 6.15 0.23 -13.33
N SER A 45 7.42 0.42 -13.71
CA SER A 45 7.88 0.26 -15.10
C SER A 45 8.39 -1.15 -15.42
N HIS A 46 8.43 -2.06 -14.45
CA HIS A 46 8.93 -3.41 -14.65
C HIS A 46 7.86 -4.33 -15.24
N ASP A 47 8.19 -5.11 -16.28
CA ASP A 47 7.23 -5.97 -16.98
C ASP A 47 6.57 -7.03 -16.10
N SER A 48 7.24 -7.46 -15.02
CA SER A 48 6.66 -8.38 -14.03
C SER A 48 5.63 -7.76 -13.11
N THR A 49 5.39 -6.44 -13.17
CA THR A 49 4.41 -5.76 -12.32
C THR A 49 3.00 -5.90 -12.90
N GLY A 50 2.22 -6.81 -12.31
CA GLY A 50 0.85 -7.08 -12.74
C GLY A 50 -0.23 -6.18 -12.13
N GLY A 51 0.07 -5.38 -11.11
CA GLY A 51 -0.91 -4.50 -10.48
C GLY A 51 -0.33 -3.65 -9.34
N PHE A 52 -1.08 -2.61 -8.96
CA PHE A 52 -0.65 -1.65 -7.95
C PHE A 52 -1.79 -1.26 -6.99
N LEU A 53 -1.65 -1.64 -5.72
CA LEU A 53 -2.47 -1.12 -4.62
C LEU A 53 -1.97 0.28 -4.27
N THR A 54 -2.83 1.30 -4.41
CA THR A 54 -2.41 2.70 -4.27
C THR A 54 -3.41 3.53 -3.51
N HIS A 55 -2.91 4.55 -2.81
CA HIS A 55 -3.75 5.57 -2.18
C HIS A 55 -4.34 6.56 -3.19
N CYS A 56 -4.08 6.40 -4.49
CA CYS A 56 -4.63 7.25 -5.56
C CYS A 56 -4.15 8.71 -5.52
N GLY A 57 -3.00 9.01 -4.93
CA GLY A 57 -2.36 10.31 -5.11
C GLY A 57 -1.93 10.45 -6.56
N TRP A 58 -2.17 11.61 -7.17
CA TRP A 58 -2.02 11.80 -8.63
C TRP A 58 -0.62 11.42 -9.12
N ASN A 59 0.43 11.82 -8.39
CA ASN A 59 1.82 11.51 -8.73
C ASN A 59 2.19 10.03 -8.63
N SER A 60 1.36 9.21 -7.97
CA SER A 60 1.57 7.75 -7.87
C SER A 60 0.92 6.99 -9.01
N VAL A 61 -0.09 7.55 -9.67
CA VAL A 61 -0.79 6.90 -10.77
C VAL A 61 0.14 6.83 -11.98
N ARG A 62 0.25 5.65 -12.60
CA ARG A 62 1.03 5.41 -13.81
C ARG A 62 0.17 4.67 -14.83
N PRO A 63 0.25 5.02 -16.12
CA PRO A 63 -0.40 4.26 -17.18
C PRO A 63 0.17 2.84 -17.27
N GLY A 64 -0.62 1.89 -17.77
CA GLY A 64 -0.18 0.53 -18.08
C GLY A 64 -0.22 -0.48 -16.92
N VAL A 65 -0.38 -0.03 -15.68
CA VAL A 65 -0.50 -0.90 -14.50
C VAL A 65 -1.93 -0.85 -13.93
N PRO A 66 -2.67 -1.98 -13.90
CA PRO A 66 -3.98 -2.04 -13.25
C PRO A 66 -3.92 -1.67 -11.77
N LEU A 67 -4.95 -1.00 -11.26
CA LEU A 67 -4.94 -0.43 -9.90
C LEU A 67 -5.93 -1.11 -8.96
N ILE A 68 -5.58 -1.20 -7.68
CA ILE A 68 -6.55 -1.35 -6.58
C ILE A 68 -6.55 -0.03 -5.81
N ALA A 69 -7.68 0.68 -5.86
CA ALA A 69 -7.82 2.02 -5.31
C ALA A 69 -8.15 2.00 -3.80
N TRP A 70 -7.29 2.61 -2.99
CA TRP A 70 -7.41 2.70 -1.53
C TRP A 70 -7.17 4.14 -1.02
N PRO A 71 -8.07 5.10 -1.30
CA PRO A 71 -7.85 6.51 -0.97
C PRO A 71 -7.86 6.77 0.54
N LEU A 72 -6.95 7.64 1.01
CA LEU A 72 -6.78 7.96 2.43
C LEU A 72 -7.18 9.42 2.75
N TYR A 73 -6.65 10.41 2.03
CA TYR A 73 -6.82 11.84 2.34
C TYR A 73 -6.77 12.74 1.08
N ALA A 74 -6.94 14.06 1.25
CA ALA A 74 -6.94 15.06 0.17
C ALA A 74 -7.90 14.70 -0.99
N GLU A 75 -7.48 14.87 -2.24
CA GLU A 75 -8.28 14.63 -3.44
C GLU A 75 -8.32 13.16 -3.87
N GLN A 76 -7.63 12.28 -3.15
CA GLN A 76 -7.47 10.86 -3.49
C GLN A 76 -8.81 10.13 -3.68
N ARG A 77 -9.85 10.51 -2.93
CA ARG A 77 -11.20 9.94 -3.08
C ARG A 77 -11.80 10.26 -4.46
N MET A 78 -11.60 11.48 -4.93
CA MET A 78 -12.04 11.92 -6.26
C MET A 78 -11.26 11.18 -7.35
N ASN A 79 -9.93 11.09 -7.20
CA ASN A 79 -9.08 10.32 -8.11
C ASN A 79 -9.52 8.84 -8.16
N ALA A 80 -9.79 8.23 -7.02
CA ALA A 80 -10.27 6.84 -6.95
C ALA A 80 -11.61 6.64 -7.68
N ILE A 81 -12.55 7.59 -7.58
CA ILE A 81 -13.81 7.55 -8.33
C ILE A 81 -13.55 7.67 -9.83
N MET A 82 -12.71 8.61 -10.26
CA MET A 82 -12.34 8.79 -11.66
C MET A 82 -11.69 7.52 -12.24
N LEU A 83 -10.72 6.93 -11.53
CA LEU A 83 -9.99 5.74 -11.98
C LEU A 83 -10.89 4.49 -12.03
N ASN A 84 -11.78 4.32 -11.05
CA ASN A 84 -12.66 3.14 -10.96
C ASN A 84 -13.91 3.26 -11.85
N GLN A 85 -14.61 4.39 -11.80
CA GLN A 85 -15.90 4.56 -12.49
C GLN A 85 -15.76 5.21 -13.86
N GLY A 86 -14.88 6.21 -13.99
CA GLY A 86 -14.67 6.93 -15.25
C GLY A 86 -13.82 6.13 -16.23
N LEU A 87 -12.57 5.87 -15.84
CA LEU A 87 -11.58 5.21 -16.70
C LEU A 87 -11.66 3.68 -16.67
N LYS A 88 -12.29 3.10 -15.64
CA LYS A 88 -12.43 1.64 -15.45
C LYS A 88 -11.08 0.88 -15.45
N VAL A 89 -10.05 1.53 -14.92
CA VAL A 89 -8.68 0.98 -14.79
C VAL A 89 -8.33 0.57 -13.35
N ALA A 90 -9.25 0.80 -12.42
CA ALA A 90 -9.08 0.46 -11.02
C ALA A 90 -10.23 -0.39 -10.50
N LEU A 91 -9.93 -1.31 -9.59
CA LEU A 91 -10.90 -1.94 -8.69
C LEU A 91 -10.90 -1.18 -7.37
N LYS A 92 -12.07 -1.00 -6.75
CA LYS A 92 -12.20 -0.39 -5.42
C LYS A 92 -12.88 -1.38 -4.46
N PRO A 93 -12.24 -1.76 -3.35
CA PRO A 93 -12.89 -2.61 -2.35
C PRO A 93 -14.09 -1.90 -1.72
N LYS A 94 -15.11 -2.69 -1.37
CA LYS A 94 -16.29 -2.19 -0.64
C LYS A 94 -16.03 -2.37 0.84
N ALA A 95 -16.08 -1.28 1.60
CA ALA A 95 -16.04 -1.35 3.05
C ALA A 95 -17.33 -1.96 3.61
N ASN A 96 -17.19 -2.69 4.70
CA ASN A 96 -18.24 -3.23 5.54
C ASN A 96 -18.12 -2.67 6.98
N GLU A 97 -18.95 -3.17 7.88
CA GLU A 97 -19.00 -2.74 9.30
C GLU A 97 -17.73 -3.06 10.10
N HIS A 98 -16.87 -3.95 9.62
CA HIS A 98 -15.59 -4.31 10.24
C HIS A 98 -14.39 -3.58 9.63
N GLY A 99 -14.63 -2.67 8.67
CA GLY A 99 -13.59 -1.96 7.94
C GLY A 99 -13.67 -2.24 6.44
N LEU A 100 -12.53 -2.14 5.74
CA LEU A 100 -12.45 -2.64 4.36
C LEU A 100 -12.44 -4.16 4.33
#